data_AF-A0A9D8TF27-F1
#
_entry.id   AF-A0A9D8TF27-F1
#
_cell.length_a   1.000
_cell.length_b   1.000
_cell.length_c   1.000
_cell.angle_alpha   90.00
_cell.angle_beta   90.00
_cell.angle_gamma   90.00
#
_symmetry.space_group_name_H-M   'P 1'
#
loop_
_entity.id
_entity.type
_entity.pdbx_description
1 polymer ?
#
loop_
_entity_poly.entity_id
_entity_poly.type
_entity_poly.pdbx_seq_one_letter_code
_entity_poly.pdbx_strand_id
1 'polypeptide(L)'
;ADFRGTAPWTTYKHYLETYVDESRAHGATPVFVTPIIRRYFTKDGSISPKGCHDVSVAPDDSTLNYVRVMKHVARNKQVQLVDMTALTKDYAETLGKDSTTKCIYVPTDGTHTQATGAAEYARLAVQGLKAQGILSEYIREDIPLLVNPSSLSFHTIFEAENAMLCFDLVGLNLQPQEGSLTIKAPKGMLIADDPHAAPQASLSYDYRDGRLWNKCFYLHYQPTKSGQVKTHVRIEYGSQVYRVPVTAMVQEVKQRTDVQIALSNPSWRGLTETPEGLTIEGGHWTAEIDEAQKRYYELILPPVEENLLLRQLSFTLEGEVSYRVACAYGKDFYPRTDLGEAQQGQPGVQQLSFPMNVSLQPGQQLYIRFFPWSTQDSDHLSFRLSDWHIDAVSIK
;
A
#
# COMPACT_ATOMS: atom_id res chain seq x y z
N ALA A 1 -20.19 12.31 -21.51
CA ALA A 1 -18.78 12.77 -21.50
C ALA A 1 -17.88 11.52 -21.47
N ASP A 2 -16.70 11.52 -22.08
CA ASP A 2 -15.85 10.31 -22.17
C ASP A 2 -15.01 10.01 -20.91
N PHE A 3 -15.43 10.54 -19.76
CA PHE A 3 -14.83 10.36 -18.43
C PHE A 3 -13.36 10.79 -18.27
N ARG A 4 -12.74 11.43 -19.28
CA ARG A 4 -11.38 11.97 -19.15
C ARG A 4 -11.39 13.25 -18.34
N GLY A 5 -10.55 13.33 -17.31
CA GLY A 5 -10.40 14.53 -16.46
C GLY A 5 -9.61 15.68 -17.11
N THR A 6 -8.86 15.43 -18.18
CA THR A 6 -8.08 16.45 -18.92
C THR A 6 -8.00 16.12 -20.41
N ALA A 7 -7.67 17.11 -21.25
CA ALA A 7 -7.40 16.92 -22.68
C ALA A 7 -5.91 17.24 -22.99
N PRO A 8 -5.22 16.43 -23.83
CA PRO A 8 -3.75 16.49 -23.94
C PRO A 8 -3.20 17.88 -24.29
N TRP A 9 -3.61 18.47 -25.41
CA TRP A 9 -3.06 19.75 -25.88
C TRP A 9 -3.62 20.98 -25.17
N THR A 10 -4.59 20.83 -24.27
CA THR A 10 -5.22 21.94 -23.54
C THR A 10 -4.94 21.85 -22.05
N THR A 11 -5.84 21.29 -21.25
CA THR A 11 -5.74 21.31 -19.78
C THR A 11 -4.55 20.51 -19.26
N TYR A 12 -4.23 19.37 -19.88
CA TYR A 12 -3.06 18.58 -19.48
C TYR A 12 -1.75 19.33 -19.73
N LYS A 13 -1.58 19.89 -20.94
CA LYS A 13 -0.43 20.74 -21.27
C LYS A 13 -0.32 21.91 -20.30
N HIS A 14 -1.42 22.63 -20.05
CA HIS A 14 -1.44 23.76 -19.14
C HIS A 14 -0.95 23.38 -17.74
N TYR A 15 -1.45 22.28 -17.16
CA TYR A 15 -0.99 21.83 -15.85
C TYR A 15 0.49 21.44 -15.82
N LEU A 16 0.99 20.74 -16.84
CA LEU A 16 2.42 20.44 -16.95
C LEU A 16 3.27 21.70 -16.97
N GLU A 17 2.84 22.73 -17.71
CA GLU A 17 3.52 24.01 -17.78
C GLU A 17 3.50 24.74 -16.42
N THR A 18 2.34 24.77 -15.77
CA THR A 18 2.16 25.35 -14.43
C THR A 18 3.04 24.66 -13.39
N TYR A 19 3.07 23.32 -13.34
CA TYR A 19 3.90 22.59 -12.37
C TYR A 19 5.39 22.90 -12.54
N VAL A 20 5.86 23.07 -13.78
CA VAL A 20 7.25 23.45 -14.03
C VAL A 20 7.53 24.86 -13.53
N ASP A 21 6.65 25.80 -13.83
CA ASP A 21 6.83 27.22 -13.47
C ASP A 21 6.77 27.42 -11.95
N GLU A 22 5.80 26.79 -11.28
CA GLU A 22 5.65 26.86 -9.82
C GLU A 22 6.80 26.15 -9.09
N SER A 23 7.26 25.00 -9.59
CA SER A 23 8.42 24.30 -9.00
C SER A 23 9.68 25.19 -9.06
N ARG A 24 9.93 25.81 -10.21
CA ARG A 24 11.08 26.72 -10.39
C ARG A 24 10.95 27.98 -9.54
N ALA A 25 9.75 28.55 -9.41
CA ALA A 25 9.50 29.70 -8.53
C ALA A 25 9.84 29.41 -7.06
N HIS A 26 9.78 28.14 -6.64
CA HIS A 26 10.18 27.68 -5.30
C HIS A 26 11.61 27.13 -5.23
N GLY A 27 12.43 27.33 -6.28
CA GLY A 27 13.83 26.89 -6.30
C GLY A 27 14.03 25.38 -6.54
N ALA A 28 12.97 24.63 -6.88
CA ALA A 28 13.09 23.22 -7.23
C ALA A 28 13.52 23.03 -8.70
N THR A 29 14.19 21.90 -8.96
CA THR A 29 14.53 21.46 -10.33
C THR A 29 13.51 20.43 -10.79
N PRO A 30 12.58 20.77 -11.69
CA PRO A 30 11.59 19.82 -12.16
C PRO A 30 12.23 18.76 -13.06
N VAL A 31 11.76 17.52 -12.94
CA VAL A 31 12.08 16.39 -13.81
C VAL A 31 10.76 15.73 -14.17
N PHE A 32 10.51 15.54 -15.47
CA PHE A 32 9.34 14.81 -15.93
C PHE A 32 9.62 13.31 -15.98
N VAL A 33 8.61 12.54 -15.60
CA VAL A 33 8.59 11.09 -15.73
C VAL A 33 7.30 10.74 -16.45
N THR A 34 7.40 10.15 -17.64
CA THR A 34 6.20 9.72 -18.38
C THR A 34 5.47 8.61 -17.61
N PRO A 35 4.15 8.42 -17.76
CA PRO A 35 3.46 7.34 -17.05
C PRO A 35 3.97 5.96 -17.49
N ILE A 36 3.98 4.98 -16.58
CA ILE A 36 4.22 3.57 -16.94
C ILE A 36 3.13 3.07 -17.89
N ILE A 37 3.41 2.05 -18.71
CA ILE A 37 2.40 1.48 -19.61
C ILE A 37 1.23 0.84 -18.85
N ARG A 38 0.05 0.83 -19.50
CA ARG A 38 -1.00 -0.15 -19.20
C ARG A 38 -0.75 -1.42 -20.02
N ARG A 39 -0.93 -2.58 -19.41
CA ARG A 39 -0.61 -3.93 -19.93
C ARG A 39 -1.59 -4.39 -21.02
N TYR A 40 -1.81 -3.56 -22.03
CA TYR A 40 -2.73 -3.81 -23.14
C TYR A 40 -1.98 -4.43 -24.32
N PHE A 41 -1.65 -5.72 -24.17
CA PHE A 41 -1.01 -6.51 -25.21
C PHE A 41 -1.93 -6.71 -26.42
N THR A 42 -1.39 -6.47 -27.61
CA THR A 42 -1.96 -6.87 -28.89
C THR A 42 -1.66 -8.35 -29.17
N LYS A 43 -2.26 -8.89 -30.23
CA LYS A 43 -2.09 -10.30 -30.61
C LYS A 43 -0.67 -10.67 -31.02
N ASP A 44 0.11 -9.69 -31.50
CA ASP A 44 1.51 -9.87 -31.91
C ASP A 44 2.51 -9.75 -30.73
N GLY A 45 2.02 -9.51 -29.50
CA GLY A 45 2.85 -9.40 -28.31
C GLY A 45 3.39 -8.01 -28.01
N SER A 46 3.04 -6.99 -28.79
CA SER A 46 3.37 -5.59 -28.48
C SER A 46 2.35 -4.94 -27.54
N ILE A 47 2.72 -3.81 -26.93
CA ILE A 47 1.79 -2.95 -26.18
C ILE A 47 1.09 -2.00 -27.15
N SER A 48 -0.24 -2.02 -27.14
CA SER A 48 -1.05 -1.14 -27.97
C SER A 48 -0.78 0.36 -27.73
N PRO A 49 -1.09 1.24 -28.70
CA PRO A 49 -1.02 2.69 -28.50
C PRO A 49 -1.78 3.17 -27.26
N LYS A 50 -2.98 2.62 -27.01
CA LYS A 50 -3.77 2.88 -25.81
C LYS A 50 -3.05 2.48 -24.52
N GLY A 51 -2.30 1.37 -24.55
CA GLY A 51 -1.43 0.95 -23.46
C GLY A 51 -0.28 1.93 -23.18
N CYS A 52 0.14 2.67 -24.21
CA CYS A 52 1.14 3.74 -24.14
C CYS A 52 0.55 5.13 -23.92
N HIS A 53 -0.72 5.23 -23.49
CA HIS A 53 -1.46 6.49 -23.26
C HIS A 53 -1.63 7.36 -24.52
N ASP A 54 -1.65 6.71 -25.67
CA ASP A 54 -2.18 7.25 -26.91
C ASP A 54 -3.62 6.75 -27.11
N VAL A 55 -4.58 7.61 -26.78
CA VAL A 55 -6.01 7.27 -26.88
C VAL A 55 -6.65 7.82 -28.15
N SER A 56 -5.83 8.12 -29.15
CA SER A 56 -6.29 8.56 -30.47
C SER A 56 -7.06 7.44 -31.17
N VAL A 57 -8.09 7.82 -31.93
CA VAL A 57 -9.03 6.87 -32.55
C VAL A 57 -8.60 6.54 -33.99
N ALA A 58 -7.94 7.49 -34.67
CA ALA A 58 -7.43 7.31 -36.03
C ALA A 58 -5.93 6.93 -36.00
N PRO A 59 -5.46 6.02 -36.88
CA PRO A 59 -4.06 5.56 -36.89
C PRO A 59 -3.01 6.66 -37.07
N ASP A 60 -3.36 7.72 -37.81
CA ASP A 60 -2.45 8.86 -38.09
C ASP A 60 -2.72 10.07 -37.20
N ASP A 61 -3.57 9.91 -36.17
CA ASP A 61 -3.88 10.95 -35.20
C ASP A 61 -3.09 10.70 -33.91
N SER A 62 -2.46 11.75 -33.39
CA SER A 62 -1.77 11.74 -32.10
C SER A 62 -2.15 12.95 -31.24
N THR A 63 -3.27 13.59 -31.58
CA THR A 63 -3.84 14.70 -30.81
C THR A 63 -4.27 14.24 -29.42
N LEU A 64 -4.54 12.94 -29.23
CA LEU A 64 -4.89 12.36 -27.94
C LEU A 64 -3.75 11.57 -27.28
N ASN A 65 -2.49 11.85 -27.65
CA ASN A 65 -1.31 11.23 -27.08
C ASN A 65 -0.73 12.06 -25.92
N TYR A 66 -0.97 11.64 -24.69
CA TYR A 66 -0.52 12.35 -23.48
C TYR A 66 1.02 12.35 -23.35
N VAL A 67 1.67 11.22 -23.67
CA VAL A 67 3.13 11.09 -23.60
C VAL A 67 3.82 12.02 -24.58
N ARG A 68 3.26 12.18 -25.79
CA ARG A 68 3.73 13.14 -26.80
C ARG A 68 3.67 14.58 -26.29
N VAL A 69 2.58 14.95 -25.61
CA VAL A 69 2.44 16.30 -25.03
C VAL A 69 3.45 16.53 -23.91
N MET A 70 3.64 15.58 -22.99
CA MET A 70 4.65 15.74 -21.93
C MET A 70 6.05 15.94 -22.52
N LYS A 71 6.43 15.14 -23.52
CA LYS A 71 7.71 15.30 -24.23
C LYS A 71 7.82 16.64 -24.95
N HIS A 72 6.72 17.17 -25.50
CA HIS A 72 6.69 18.49 -26.10
C HIS A 72 6.95 19.60 -25.07
N VAL A 73 6.26 19.57 -23.92
CA VAL A 73 6.47 20.54 -22.84
C VAL A 73 7.90 20.44 -22.28
N ALA A 74 8.42 19.23 -22.07
CA ALA A 74 9.79 19.03 -21.61
C ALA A 74 10.82 19.70 -22.55
N ARG A 75 10.68 19.52 -23.87
CA ARG A 75 11.56 20.21 -24.83
C ARG A 75 11.42 21.73 -24.79
N ASN A 76 10.19 22.24 -24.80
CA ASN A 76 9.95 23.70 -24.86
C ASN A 76 10.39 24.42 -23.58
N LYS A 77 10.14 23.82 -22.41
CA LYS A 77 10.50 24.39 -21.11
C LYS A 77 11.89 23.94 -20.62
N GLN A 78 12.62 23.16 -21.42
CA GLN A 78 13.95 22.64 -21.10
C GLN A 78 13.96 21.89 -19.76
N VAL A 79 13.04 20.94 -19.62
CA VAL A 79 12.88 20.07 -18.45
C VAL A 79 13.42 18.70 -18.81
N GLN A 80 14.25 18.14 -17.93
CA GLN A 80 14.78 16.78 -18.09
C GLN A 80 13.64 15.77 -18.01
N LEU A 81 13.75 14.66 -18.75
CA LEU A 81 12.65 13.70 -18.87
C LEU A 81 13.16 12.26 -18.83
N VAL A 82 12.60 11.45 -17.94
CA VAL A 82 12.75 9.98 -17.94
C VAL A 82 11.54 9.37 -18.63
N ASP A 83 11.77 8.71 -19.78
CA ASP A 83 10.70 8.15 -20.59
C ASP A 83 10.28 6.75 -20.11
N MET A 84 9.64 6.71 -18.95
CA MET A 84 9.16 5.47 -18.34
C MET A 84 8.12 4.74 -19.19
N THR A 85 7.33 5.41 -20.03
CA THR A 85 6.45 4.72 -20.98
C THR A 85 7.26 3.82 -21.92
N ALA A 86 8.36 4.33 -22.50
CA ALA A 86 9.21 3.54 -23.39
C ALA A 86 9.95 2.42 -22.62
N LEU A 87 10.53 2.75 -21.47
CA LEU A 87 11.28 1.78 -20.65
C LEU A 87 10.40 0.63 -20.16
N THR A 88 9.19 0.92 -19.67
CA THR A 88 8.27 -0.10 -19.17
C THR A 88 7.60 -0.89 -20.30
N LYS A 89 7.40 -0.28 -21.48
CA LYS A 89 6.98 -1.00 -22.69
C LYS A 89 7.98 -2.10 -23.06
N ASP A 90 9.25 -1.72 -23.23
CA ASP A 90 10.32 -2.65 -23.62
C ASP A 90 10.47 -3.79 -22.63
N TYR A 91 10.44 -3.48 -21.33
CA TYR A 91 10.49 -4.47 -20.26
C TYR A 91 9.29 -5.43 -20.28
N ALA A 92 8.06 -4.90 -20.40
CA ALA A 92 6.86 -5.71 -20.44
C ALA A 92 6.81 -6.61 -21.68
N GLU A 93 7.17 -6.08 -22.85
CA GLU A 93 7.24 -6.84 -24.11
C GLU A 93 8.29 -7.96 -24.05
N THR A 94 9.45 -7.72 -23.44
CA THR A 94 10.49 -8.72 -23.22
C THR A 94 10.02 -9.87 -22.32
N LEU A 95 9.28 -9.55 -21.25
CA LEU A 95 8.72 -10.56 -20.34
C LEU A 95 7.52 -11.32 -20.94
N GLY A 96 6.76 -10.65 -21.80
CA GLY A 96 5.54 -11.17 -22.41
C GLY A 96 4.31 -11.11 -21.49
N LYS A 97 3.15 -11.38 -22.09
CA LYS A 97 1.82 -11.22 -21.47
C LYS A 97 1.62 -12.09 -20.22
N ASP A 98 2.07 -13.33 -20.25
CA ASP A 98 1.80 -14.29 -19.17
C ASP A 98 2.66 -13.99 -17.94
N SER A 99 3.96 -13.74 -18.13
CA SER A 99 4.88 -13.37 -17.06
C SER A 99 4.45 -12.06 -16.41
N THR A 100 4.11 -11.04 -17.21
CA THR A 100 3.66 -9.74 -16.69
C THR A 100 2.36 -9.82 -15.88
N THR A 101 1.45 -10.74 -16.22
CA THR A 101 0.24 -11.00 -15.42
C THR A 101 0.56 -11.68 -14.09
N LYS A 102 1.57 -12.57 -14.07
CA LYS A 102 1.94 -13.32 -12.86
C LYS A 102 2.68 -12.46 -11.85
N CYS A 103 3.61 -11.62 -12.29
CA CYS A 103 4.54 -10.96 -11.37
C CYS A 103 4.60 -9.43 -11.45
N ILE A 104 4.17 -8.79 -12.53
CA ILE A 104 4.33 -7.33 -12.68
C ILE A 104 3.06 -6.57 -12.34
N TYR A 105 1.91 -7.00 -12.86
CA TYR A 105 0.62 -6.32 -12.69
C TYR A 105 -0.34 -7.13 -11.83
N VAL A 106 -1.24 -6.45 -11.12
CA VAL A 106 -2.37 -7.10 -10.44
C VAL A 106 -3.15 -7.90 -11.49
N PRO A 107 -3.36 -9.22 -11.33
CA PRO A 107 -3.88 -10.06 -12.42
C PRO A 107 -5.23 -9.60 -12.98
N THR A 108 -6.03 -8.94 -12.15
CA THR A 108 -7.38 -8.47 -12.46
C THR A 108 -7.42 -7.14 -13.21
N ASP A 109 -6.32 -6.38 -13.26
CA ASP A 109 -6.28 -5.11 -14.00
C ASP A 109 -4.97 -4.91 -14.79
N GLY A 110 -5.04 -4.08 -15.82
CA GLY A 110 -3.90 -3.79 -16.69
C GLY A 110 -3.09 -2.58 -16.24
N THR A 111 -3.26 -2.09 -15.00
CA THR A 111 -2.82 -0.75 -14.59
C THR A 111 -1.97 -0.78 -13.32
N HIS A 112 -2.47 -1.39 -12.25
CA HIS A 112 -1.81 -1.43 -10.96
C HIS A 112 -0.72 -2.50 -10.96
N THR A 113 0.45 -2.14 -10.46
CA THR A 113 1.58 -3.07 -10.32
C THR A 113 1.50 -3.85 -9.02
N GLN A 114 1.89 -5.12 -9.05
CA GLN A 114 2.28 -5.83 -7.83
C GLN A 114 3.60 -5.25 -7.29
N ALA A 115 3.99 -5.64 -6.06
CA ALA A 115 5.23 -5.19 -5.44
C ALA A 115 6.48 -5.42 -6.32
N THR A 116 6.57 -6.57 -7.00
CA THR A 116 7.68 -6.84 -7.94
C THR A 116 7.69 -5.86 -9.11
N GLY A 117 6.52 -5.57 -9.70
CA GLY A 117 6.41 -4.63 -10.81
C GLY A 117 6.76 -3.20 -10.41
N ALA A 118 6.31 -2.76 -9.24
CA ALA A 118 6.67 -1.47 -8.68
C ALA A 118 8.20 -1.36 -8.47
N ALA A 119 8.83 -2.40 -7.91
CA ALA A 119 10.26 -2.42 -7.66
C ALA A 119 11.09 -2.44 -8.96
N GLU A 120 10.72 -3.24 -9.96
CA GLU A 120 11.41 -3.29 -11.26
C GLU A 120 11.26 -1.97 -12.02
N TYR A 121 10.07 -1.36 -12.02
CA TYR A 121 9.87 -0.06 -12.66
C TYR A 121 10.59 1.07 -11.93
N ALA A 122 10.68 1.02 -10.60
CA ALA A 122 11.53 1.94 -9.84
C ALA A 122 13.01 1.80 -10.23
N ARG A 123 13.50 0.56 -10.41
CA ARG A 123 14.87 0.29 -10.89
C ARG A 123 15.12 0.90 -12.28
N LEU A 124 14.17 0.76 -13.22
CA LEU A 124 14.26 1.40 -14.54
C LEU A 124 14.29 2.93 -14.45
N ALA A 125 13.45 3.53 -13.59
CA ALA A 125 13.43 4.98 -13.39
C ALA A 125 14.78 5.48 -12.84
N VAL A 126 15.34 4.79 -11.85
CA VAL A 126 16.63 5.10 -11.25
C VAL A 126 17.77 5.01 -12.27
N GLN A 127 17.77 3.99 -13.12
CA GLN A 127 18.73 3.87 -14.22
C GLN A 127 18.59 5.04 -15.21
N GLY A 128 17.36 5.41 -15.57
CA GLY A 128 17.08 6.54 -16.45
C GLY A 128 17.50 7.91 -15.88
N LEU A 129 17.33 8.12 -14.57
CA LEU A 129 17.81 9.32 -13.87
C LEU A 129 19.34 9.39 -13.89
N LYS A 130 20.01 8.29 -13.53
CA LYS A 130 21.48 8.22 -13.46
C LYS A 130 22.12 8.40 -14.83
N ALA A 131 21.57 7.80 -15.89
CA ALA A 131 22.05 7.97 -17.26
C ALA A 131 22.03 9.44 -17.72
N GLN A 132 21.19 10.27 -17.11
CA GLN A 132 21.09 11.71 -17.38
C GLN A 132 21.87 12.57 -16.39
N GLY A 133 22.60 11.97 -15.44
CA GLY A 133 23.31 12.71 -14.39
C GLY A 133 22.40 13.26 -13.30
N ILE A 134 21.12 12.86 -13.26
CA ILE A 134 20.14 13.36 -12.28
C ILE A 134 20.30 12.59 -10.98
N LEU A 135 20.58 13.30 -9.88
CA LEU A 135 20.72 12.74 -8.53
C LEU A 135 21.71 11.56 -8.43
N SER A 136 22.68 11.47 -9.36
CA SER A 136 23.51 10.26 -9.53
C SER A 136 24.32 9.92 -8.29
N GLU A 137 24.75 10.92 -7.51
CA GLU A 137 25.48 10.75 -6.24
C GLU A 137 24.60 10.15 -5.12
N TYR A 138 23.27 10.26 -5.24
CA TYR A 138 22.31 9.77 -4.24
C TYR A 138 21.67 8.43 -4.64
N ILE A 139 21.91 7.98 -5.88
CA ILE A 139 21.32 6.78 -6.43
C ILE A 139 22.18 5.55 -6.13
N ARG A 140 21.56 4.53 -5.51
CA ARG A 140 22.12 3.18 -5.40
C ARG A 140 21.45 2.29 -6.44
N GLU A 141 22.24 1.83 -7.40
CA GLU A 141 21.78 1.00 -8.52
C GLU A 141 21.77 -0.49 -8.18
N ASP A 142 22.75 -0.93 -7.38
CA ASP A 142 22.94 -2.34 -7.08
C ASP A 142 22.17 -2.72 -5.81
N ILE A 143 20.84 -2.79 -5.94
CA ILE A 143 19.94 -3.29 -4.91
C ILE A 143 19.52 -4.70 -5.33
N PRO A 144 20.24 -5.76 -4.93
CA PRO A 144 19.93 -7.13 -5.35
C PRO A 144 18.61 -7.62 -4.75
N LEU A 145 18.26 -7.11 -3.57
CA LEU A 145 17.15 -7.56 -2.74
C LEU A 145 16.46 -6.34 -2.12
N LEU A 146 15.13 -6.33 -2.19
CA LEU A 146 14.28 -5.36 -1.50
C LEU A 146 13.47 -6.08 -0.43
N VAL A 147 13.46 -5.51 0.78
CA VAL A 147 12.66 -5.98 1.92
C VAL A 147 11.79 -4.84 2.41
N ASN A 148 10.48 -5.08 2.54
CA ASN A 148 9.52 -4.07 2.98
C ASN A 148 8.63 -4.60 4.13
N PRO A 149 8.66 -3.98 5.32
CA PRO A 149 9.54 -2.87 5.70
C PRO A 149 10.99 -3.33 5.86
N SER A 150 11.94 -2.40 5.75
CA SER A 150 13.39 -2.70 5.84
C SER A 150 13.87 -3.03 7.27
N SER A 151 13.00 -2.83 8.26
CA SER A 151 13.17 -3.24 9.66
C SER A 151 11.82 -3.67 10.24
N LEU A 152 11.81 -4.70 11.06
CA LEU A 152 10.62 -5.26 11.70
C LEU A 152 10.59 -4.85 13.17
N SER A 153 9.47 -4.30 13.62
CA SER A 153 9.27 -3.95 15.04
C SER A 153 7.98 -4.57 15.53
N PHE A 154 8.08 -5.45 16.51
CA PHE A 154 6.91 -5.92 17.27
C PHE A 154 6.42 -4.84 18.25
N HIS A 155 7.12 -3.72 18.36
CA HIS A 155 6.87 -2.68 19.36
C HIS A 155 6.89 -3.27 20.77
N THR A 156 5.89 -2.96 21.59
CA THR A 156 5.73 -3.58 22.92
C THR A 156 4.85 -4.81 22.77
N ILE A 157 5.35 -5.95 23.21
CA ILE A 157 4.59 -7.22 23.31
C ILE A 157 4.78 -7.80 24.70
N PHE A 158 4.10 -8.90 24.96
CA PHE A 158 3.98 -9.45 26.31
C PHE A 158 4.39 -10.91 26.35
N GLU A 159 4.98 -11.33 27.46
CA GLU A 159 5.38 -12.72 27.68
C GLU A 159 4.20 -13.69 27.41
N ALA A 160 4.51 -14.81 26.76
CA ALA A 160 3.59 -15.86 26.34
C ALA A 160 2.51 -15.47 25.31
N GLU A 161 2.40 -14.21 24.90
CA GLU A 161 1.48 -13.81 23.82
C GLU A 161 2.08 -14.08 22.44
N ASN A 162 1.25 -14.59 21.54
CA ASN A 162 1.65 -14.75 20.14
C ASN A 162 1.60 -13.39 19.44
N ALA A 163 2.73 -13.00 18.85
CA ALA A 163 2.82 -11.84 17.98
C ALA A 163 3.24 -12.29 16.58
N MET A 164 2.72 -11.59 15.56
CA MET A 164 3.04 -11.84 14.16
C MET A 164 3.25 -10.52 13.42
N LEU A 165 4.27 -10.46 12.58
CA LEU A 165 4.51 -9.36 11.64
C LEU A 165 4.60 -9.91 10.24
N CYS A 166 4.06 -9.19 9.26
CA CYS A 166 4.31 -9.48 7.85
C CYS A 166 5.43 -8.61 7.27
N PHE A 167 6.14 -9.14 6.29
CA PHE A 167 7.06 -8.37 5.47
C PHE A 167 7.22 -9.00 4.08
N ASP A 168 7.45 -8.15 3.10
CA ASP A 168 7.66 -8.52 1.71
C ASP A 168 9.14 -8.62 1.37
N LEU A 169 9.44 -9.51 0.43
CA LEU A 169 10.76 -9.69 -0.14
C LEU A 169 10.68 -9.78 -1.66
N VAL A 170 11.56 -9.06 -2.36
CA VAL A 170 11.70 -9.11 -3.82
C VAL A 170 13.18 -9.24 -4.17
N GLY A 171 13.54 -10.24 -4.98
CA GLY A 171 14.87 -10.34 -5.59
C GLY A 171 14.87 -9.66 -6.95
N LEU A 172 15.73 -8.65 -7.13
CA LEU A 172 15.80 -7.82 -8.34
C LEU A 172 17.03 -8.13 -9.19
N ASN A 173 18.15 -8.47 -8.55
CA ASN A 173 19.41 -8.79 -9.22
C ASN A 173 20.29 -9.68 -8.32
N LEU A 174 19.73 -10.80 -7.87
CA LEU A 174 20.43 -11.77 -7.04
C LEU A 174 21.64 -12.34 -7.78
N GLN A 175 22.71 -12.59 -7.02
CA GLN A 175 23.94 -13.21 -7.50
C GLN A 175 24.25 -14.45 -6.66
N PRO A 176 24.50 -15.63 -7.27
CA PRO A 176 24.47 -15.93 -8.72
C PRO A 176 23.10 -15.69 -9.37
N GLN A 177 23.00 -15.73 -10.70
CA GLN A 177 21.72 -15.49 -11.42
C GLN A 177 20.72 -16.65 -11.27
N GLU A 178 21.19 -17.86 -10.98
CA GLU A 178 20.34 -19.00 -10.62
C GLU A 178 20.81 -19.57 -9.29
N GLY A 179 19.86 -19.91 -8.42
CA GLY A 179 20.18 -20.47 -7.12
C GLY A 179 18.95 -20.54 -6.22
N SER A 180 19.22 -20.77 -4.94
CA SER A 180 18.20 -20.78 -3.89
C SER A 180 18.49 -19.67 -2.88
N LEU A 181 17.44 -19.01 -2.42
CA LEU A 181 17.46 -18.01 -1.36
C LEU A 181 16.81 -18.63 -0.12
N THR A 182 17.52 -18.59 1.01
CA THR A 182 17.02 -19.11 2.29
C THR A 182 16.78 -17.98 3.27
N ILE A 183 15.58 -17.91 3.83
CA ILE A 183 15.24 -17.04 4.95
C ILE A 183 15.29 -17.84 6.24
N LYS A 184 15.96 -17.31 7.27
CA LYS A 184 16.11 -17.94 8.60
C LYS A 184 15.57 -17.02 9.68
N ALA A 185 14.60 -17.51 10.44
CA ALA A 185 14.10 -16.84 11.61
C ALA A 185 15.19 -16.78 12.72
N PRO A 186 15.27 -15.69 13.50
CA PRO A 186 16.15 -15.63 14.65
C PRO A 186 15.72 -16.63 15.74
N LYS A 187 16.63 -16.96 16.65
CA LYS A 187 16.35 -17.86 17.79
C LYS A 187 15.13 -17.35 18.59
N GLY A 188 14.18 -18.25 18.84
CA GLY A 188 12.94 -17.95 19.57
C GLY A 188 11.81 -17.39 18.70
N MET A 189 12.04 -17.23 17.39
CA MET A 189 11.03 -16.84 16.40
C MET A 189 10.94 -17.92 15.32
N LEU A 190 9.83 -17.90 14.58
CA LEU A 190 9.58 -18.79 13.44
C LEU A 190 9.05 -17.96 12.26
N ILE A 191 9.12 -18.50 11.05
CA ILE A 191 8.71 -17.83 9.82
C ILE A 191 7.77 -18.73 8.99
N ALA A 192 6.74 -18.14 8.41
CA ALA A 192 5.84 -18.76 7.44
C ALA A 192 5.74 -17.89 6.18
N ASP A 193 5.30 -18.45 5.06
CA ASP A 193 4.98 -17.76 3.81
C ASP A 193 3.48 -17.72 3.49
N ASP A 194 2.67 -18.21 4.42
CA ASP A 194 1.22 -18.14 4.43
C ASP A 194 0.77 -17.86 5.87
N PRO A 195 -0.20 -16.97 6.10
CA PRO A 195 -0.61 -16.56 7.46
C PRO A 195 -1.26 -17.69 8.27
N HIS A 196 -1.68 -18.77 7.62
CA HIS A 196 -2.31 -19.94 8.21
C HIS A 196 -1.42 -21.18 8.19
N ALA A 197 -0.25 -21.12 7.54
CA ALA A 197 0.71 -22.21 7.54
C ALA A 197 1.42 -22.35 8.90
N ALA A 198 1.84 -23.57 9.21
CA ALA A 198 2.67 -23.83 10.38
C ALA A 198 4.06 -23.19 10.19
N PRO A 199 4.50 -22.30 11.11
CA PRO A 199 5.74 -21.58 10.92
C PRO A 199 6.96 -22.45 11.22
N GLN A 200 8.07 -22.18 10.54
CA GLN A 200 9.29 -22.98 10.53
C GLN A 200 10.52 -22.14 10.93
N ALA A 201 11.66 -22.77 11.19
CA ALA A 201 12.90 -22.04 11.49
C ALA A 201 13.51 -21.38 10.23
N SER A 202 13.24 -21.94 9.06
CA SER A 202 13.75 -21.44 7.78
C SER A 202 12.88 -21.86 6.60
N LEU A 203 12.86 -21.04 5.55
CA LEU A 203 12.20 -21.31 4.27
C LEU A 203 13.20 -21.07 3.13
N SER A 204 13.07 -21.82 2.03
CA SER A 204 13.95 -21.70 0.85
C SER A 204 13.16 -21.58 -0.44
N TYR A 205 13.61 -20.71 -1.33
CA TYR A 205 12.98 -20.47 -2.63
C TYR A 205 14.02 -20.39 -3.73
N ASP A 206 13.77 -21.11 -4.82
CA ASP A 206 14.60 -21.00 -6.01
C ASP A 206 14.28 -19.71 -6.76
N TYR A 207 15.31 -19.12 -7.34
CA TYR A 207 15.22 -17.95 -8.18
C TYR A 207 15.99 -18.19 -9.49
N ARG A 208 15.59 -17.46 -10.54
CA ARG A 208 16.20 -17.52 -11.88
C ARG A 208 16.37 -16.11 -12.43
N ASP A 209 17.36 -15.92 -13.30
CA ASP A 209 17.71 -14.61 -13.88
C ASP A 209 17.92 -13.51 -12.83
N GLY A 210 18.45 -13.88 -11.66
CA GLY A 210 18.62 -12.99 -10.52
C GLY A 210 17.30 -12.53 -9.88
N ARG A 211 16.17 -13.11 -10.25
CA ARG A 211 14.83 -12.65 -9.84
C ARG A 211 14.13 -13.66 -8.95
N LEU A 212 13.68 -13.14 -7.80
CA LEU A 212 12.70 -13.78 -6.95
C LEU A 212 11.48 -12.89 -6.93
N TRP A 213 10.36 -13.36 -7.50
CA TRP A 213 9.10 -12.64 -7.46
C TRP A 213 8.68 -12.39 -6.01
N ASN A 214 7.91 -11.32 -5.79
CA ASN A 214 7.46 -10.93 -4.46
C ASN A 214 6.93 -12.12 -3.66
N LYS A 215 7.43 -12.23 -2.43
CA LYS A 215 7.00 -13.17 -1.41
C LYS A 215 6.69 -12.39 -0.15
N CYS A 216 5.50 -12.62 0.39
CA CYS A 216 5.12 -12.15 1.71
C CYS A 216 5.50 -13.23 2.74
N PHE A 217 6.07 -12.80 3.85
CA PHE A 217 6.50 -13.64 4.95
C PHE A 217 5.89 -13.17 6.26
N TYR A 218 5.64 -14.11 7.16
CA TYR A 218 5.07 -13.88 8.48
C TYR A 218 6.08 -14.31 9.54
N LEU A 219 6.60 -13.36 10.29
CA LEU A 219 7.51 -13.60 11.41
C LEU A 219 6.68 -13.77 12.69
N HIS A 220 6.73 -14.95 13.27
CA HIS A 220 6.05 -15.31 14.51
C HIS A 220 6.99 -15.20 15.70
N TYR A 221 6.51 -14.62 16.78
CA TYR A 221 7.24 -14.53 18.04
C TYR A 221 6.32 -14.77 19.22
N GLN A 222 6.69 -15.73 20.07
CA GLN A 222 6.08 -15.92 21.39
C GLN A 222 7.20 -15.78 22.44
N PRO A 223 7.36 -14.60 23.05
CA PRO A 223 8.44 -14.35 23.99
C PRO A 223 8.24 -15.12 25.29
N THR A 224 9.32 -15.68 25.83
CA THR A 224 9.32 -16.37 27.14
C THR A 224 10.04 -15.59 28.23
N LYS A 225 10.55 -14.39 27.92
CA LYS A 225 11.30 -13.54 28.85
C LYS A 225 11.19 -12.07 28.47
N SER A 226 10.92 -11.24 29.47
CA SER A 226 10.87 -9.79 29.40
C SER A 226 12.22 -9.14 29.14
N GLY A 227 12.16 -7.93 28.60
CA GLY A 227 13.30 -7.10 28.25
C GLY A 227 13.33 -6.72 26.78
N GLN A 228 14.38 -6.00 26.41
CA GLN A 228 14.58 -5.54 25.04
C GLN A 228 15.13 -6.67 24.16
N VAL A 229 14.48 -6.89 23.02
CA VAL A 229 14.93 -7.80 21.97
C VAL A 229 15.48 -6.99 20.81
N LYS A 230 16.72 -7.29 20.42
CA LYS A 230 17.35 -6.81 19.19
C LYS A 230 17.98 -7.99 18.47
N THR A 231 17.43 -8.35 17.32
CA THR A 231 17.89 -9.50 16.53
C THR A 231 17.70 -9.21 15.04
N HIS A 232 17.80 -10.23 14.19
CA HIS A 232 17.61 -10.08 12.76
C HIS A 232 17.11 -11.36 12.11
N VAL A 233 16.23 -11.22 11.12
CA VAL A 233 15.99 -12.28 10.14
C VAL A 233 17.18 -12.31 9.19
N ARG A 234 17.72 -13.51 8.91
CA ARG A 234 18.82 -13.68 7.95
C ARG A 234 18.27 -14.16 6.61
N ILE A 235 18.71 -13.53 5.53
CA ILE A 235 18.39 -13.93 4.17
C ILE A 235 19.70 -14.24 3.46
N GLU A 236 19.84 -15.45 2.94
CA GLU A 236 21.09 -15.98 2.39
C GLU A 236 20.86 -16.41 0.94
N TYR A 237 21.73 -15.99 0.02
CA TYR A 237 21.73 -16.40 -1.38
C TYR A 237 23.15 -16.30 -1.94
N GLY A 238 23.64 -17.35 -2.60
CA GLY A 238 25.05 -17.41 -3.00
C GLY A 238 25.98 -17.23 -1.79
N SER A 239 26.93 -16.31 -1.88
CA SER A 239 27.80 -15.90 -0.78
C SER A 239 27.28 -14.71 0.03
N GLN A 240 26.09 -14.18 -0.32
CA GLN A 240 25.53 -12.96 0.26
C GLN A 240 24.69 -13.28 1.49
N VAL A 241 24.73 -12.39 2.47
CA VAL A 241 23.89 -12.46 3.68
C VAL A 241 23.29 -11.08 3.92
N TYR A 242 21.97 -10.99 3.78
CA TYR A 242 21.19 -9.81 4.16
C TYR A 242 20.58 -10.01 5.55
N ARG A 243 20.52 -8.93 6.34
CA ARG A 243 19.99 -8.97 7.71
C ARG A 243 18.88 -7.95 7.86
N VAL A 244 17.66 -8.42 8.07
CA VAL A 244 16.51 -7.56 8.38
C VAL A 244 16.47 -7.35 9.88
N PRO A 245 16.69 -6.14 10.41
CA PRO A 245 16.63 -5.89 11.85
C PRO A 245 15.25 -6.22 12.42
N VAL A 246 15.22 -6.83 13.60
CA VAL A 246 14.00 -7.13 14.36
C VAL A 246 14.13 -6.57 15.77
N THR A 247 13.15 -5.80 16.21
CA THR A 247 13.10 -5.26 17.58
C THR A 247 11.79 -5.57 18.28
N ALA A 248 11.86 -5.78 19.60
CA ALA A 248 10.68 -5.84 20.47
C ALA A 248 11.05 -5.32 21.86
N MET A 249 10.06 -4.80 22.59
CA MET A 249 10.11 -4.61 24.04
C MET A 249 9.14 -5.62 24.65
N VAL A 250 9.67 -6.66 25.28
CA VAL A 250 8.83 -7.66 25.94
C VAL A 250 8.58 -7.24 27.38
N GLN A 251 7.32 -7.16 27.78
CA GLN A 251 6.92 -6.89 29.16
C GLN A 251 6.38 -8.17 29.82
N GLU A 252 6.65 -8.29 31.12
CA GLU A 252 6.07 -9.34 31.96
C GLU A 252 4.55 -9.13 32.05
N VAL A 253 3.80 -10.23 32.07
CA VAL A 253 2.35 -10.21 32.32
C VAL A 253 2.14 -10.66 33.76
N LYS A 254 1.86 -9.72 34.68
CA LYS A 254 1.53 -10.08 36.06
C LYS A 254 0.07 -10.44 36.21
N GLN A 255 -0.79 -9.69 35.51
CA GLN A 255 -2.21 -9.94 35.46
C GLN A 255 -2.73 -9.74 34.05
N ARG A 256 -3.54 -10.70 33.61
CA ARG A 256 -4.27 -10.64 32.34
C ARG A 256 -5.75 -10.51 32.62
N THR A 257 -6.43 -9.60 31.95
CA THR A 257 -7.89 -9.49 32.01
C THR A 257 -8.41 -9.20 30.62
N ASP A 258 -9.28 -10.07 30.11
CA ASP A 258 -10.00 -9.78 28.87
C ASP A 258 -10.96 -8.61 29.14
N VAL A 259 -10.89 -7.59 28.28
CA VAL A 259 -11.72 -6.39 28.38
C VAL A 259 -12.42 -6.18 27.07
N GLN A 260 -13.70 -5.85 27.12
CA GLN A 260 -14.45 -5.38 25.97
C GLN A 260 -14.72 -3.88 26.16
N ILE A 261 -14.34 -3.08 25.17
CA ILE A 261 -14.42 -1.63 25.24
C ILE A 261 -15.47 -1.14 24.25
N ALA A 262 -16.58 -0.61 24.75
CA ALA A 262 -17.57 0.04 23.92
C ALA A 262 -17.08 1.43 23.50
N LEU A 263 -17.17 1.74 22.20
CA LEU A 263 -16.86 3.06 21.67
C LEU A 263 -18.14 3.85 21.48
N SER A 264 -18.14 5.11 21.88
CA SER A 264 -19.30 6.01 21.77
C SER A 264 -18.87 7.43 21.44
N ASN A 265 -19.84 8.33 21.22
CA ASN A 265 -19.63 9.72 20.84
C ASN A 265 -18.87 9.90 19.52
N PRO A 266 -19.41 9.37 18.42
CA PRO A 266 -18.77 9.54 17.13
C PRO A 266 -18.76 11.01 16.70
N SER A 267 -17.82 11.32 15.83
CA SER A 267 -17.84 12.55 15.03
C SER A 267 -17.69 12.17 13.55
N TRP A 268 -18.02 13.09 12.65
CA TRP A 268 -17.84 12.84 11.23
C TRP A 268 -17.48 14.12 10.48
N ARG A 269 -16.94 13.94 9.28
CA ARG A 269 -16.59 15.02 8.35
C ARG A 269 -17.04 14.64 6.95
N GLY A 270 -17.58 15.58 6.18
CA GLY A 270 -18.05 15.31 4.82
C GLY A 270 -19.33 14.47 4.77
N LEU A 271 -19.99 14.29 5.92
CA LEU A 271 -21.21 13.51 6.11
C LEU A 271 -22.23 14.35 6.88
N THR A 272 -23.50 14.04 6.69
CA THR A 272 -24.61 14.59 7.47
C THR A 272 -25.54 13.48 7.91
N GLU A 273 -26.17 13.67 9.07
CA GLU A 273 -27.16 12.74 9.60
C GLU A 273 -28.56 13.13 9.13
N THR A 274 -29.35 12.13 8.72
CA THR A 274 -30.76 12.23 8.34
C THR A 274 -31.56 11.15 9.08
N PRO A 275 -32.90 11.17 9.05
CA PRO A 275 -33.71 10.10 9.63
C PRO A 275 -33.38 8.69 9.07
N GLU A 276 -32.93 8.61 7.82
CA GLU A 276 -32.54 7.38 7.13
C GLU A 276 -31.15 6.88 7.55
N GLY A 277 -30.30 7.76 8.09
CA GLY A 277 -28.92 7.44 8.52
C GLY A 277 -27.93 8.53 8.14
N LEU A 278 -26.65 8.18 8.10
CA LEU A 278 -25.59 9.04 7.58
C LEU A 278 -25.60 9.03 6.05
N THR A 279 -25.44 10.21 5.46
CA THR A 279 -25.26 10.39 4.01
C THR A 279 -24.19 11.46 3.74
N ILE A 280 -23.80 11.65 2.48
CA ILE A 280 -22.83 12.68 2.08
C ILE A 280 -23.40 14.09 2.30
N GLU A 281 -22.55 15.03 2.67
CA GLU A 281 -22.94 16.45 2.66
C GLU A 281 -23.44 16.86 1.26
N GLY A 282 -24.66 17.40 1.19
CA GLY A 282 -25.32 17.74 -0.08
C GLY A 282 -26.20 16.64 -0.68
N GLY A 283 -26.16 15.40 -0.15
CA GLY A 283 -27.08 14.31 -0.46
C GLY A 283 -26.84 13.56 -1.77
N HIS A 284 -26.01 14.10 -2.67
CA HIS A 284 -25.70 13.48 -3.96
C HIS A 284 -24.33 12.78 -3.93
N TRP A 285 -24.34 11.46 -4.09
CA TRP A 285 -23.13 10.65 -4.20
C TRP A 285 -22.73 10.51 -5.66
N THR A 286 -21.51 10.91 -5.99
CA THR A 286 -20.93 10.61 -7.30
C THR A 286 -20.39 9.18 -7.32
N ALA A 287 -20.36 8.55 -8.50
CA ALA A 287 -19.65 7.29 -8.68
C ALA A 287 -18.14 7.47 -8.45
N GLU A 288 -17.66 6.93 -7.33
CA GLU A 288 -16.28 6.97 -6.87
C GLU A 288 -15.65 5.58 -6.96
N ILE A 289 -14.33 5.55 -7.11
CA ILE A 289 -13.56 4.29 -7.22
C ILE A 289 -12.82 3.93 -5.93
N ASP A 290 -12.71 4.87 -4.98
CA ASP A 290 -12.00 4.69 -3.71
C ASP A 290 -12.45 5.76 -2.69
N GLU A 291 -11.93 5.67 -1.47
CA GLU A 291 -12.21 6.58 -0.38
C GLU A 291 -11.87 8.05 -0.69
N ALA A 292 -12.66 8.96 -0.11
CA ALA A 292 -12.31 10.38 -0.03
C ALA A 292 -11.73 10.67 1.36
N GLN A 293 -10.45 11.08 1.43
CA GLN A 293 -9.75 11.31 2.71
C GLN A 293 -10.45 12.29 3.67
N LYS A 294 -11.27 13.20 3.15
CA LYS A 294 -12.00 14.21 3.94
C LYS A 294 -13.42 13.78 4.32
N ARG A 295 -13.83 12.57 3.95
CA ARG A 295 -15.16 12.03 4.24
C ARG A 295 -15.03 10.79 5.12
N TYR A 296 -15.36 10.93 6.40
CA TYR A 296 -15.21 9.84 7.35
C TYR A 296 -16.12 9.99 8.56
N TYR A 297 -16.45 8.85 9.17
CA TYR A 297 -16.98 8.72 10.52
C TYR A 297 -15.83 8.31 11.45
N GLU A 298 -15.69 8.94 12.61
CA GLU A 298 -14.56 8.80 13.53
C GLU A 298 -15.03 8.49 14.95
N LEU A 299 -14.36 7.51 15.55
CA LEU A 299 -14.41 7.21 16.99
C LEU A 299 -13.01 7.30 17.56
N ILE A 300 -12.93 7.69 18.83
CA ILE A 300 -11.67 7.84 19.55
C ILE A 300 -11.74 6.95 20.79
N LEU A 301 -10.81 6.00 20.88
CA LEU A 301 -10.52 5.33 22.13
C LEU A 301 -9.65 6.30 22.96
N PRO A 302 -10.14 6.84 24.09
CA PRO A 302 -9.42 7.85 24.87
C PRO A 302 -8.10 7.30 25.46
N PRO A 303 -7.25 8.18 26.02
CA PRO A 303 -6.04 7.76 26.70
C PRO A 303 -6.29 6.64 27.72
N VAL A 304 -5.55 5.54 27.58
CA VAL A 304 -5.70 4.35 28.45
C VAL A 304 -4.84 4.50 29.71
N GLU A 305 -5.24 3.89 30.82
CA GLU A 305 -4.47 3.91 32.08
C GLU A 305 -3.47 2.76 32.20
N GLU A 306 -3.77 1.66 31.53
CA GLU A 306 -3.02 0.40 31.57
C GLU A 306 -2.59 0.01 30.16
N ASN A 307 -1.67 -0.94 30.02
CA ASN A 307 -1.33 -1.44 28.71
C ASN A 307 -2.50 -2.26 28.15
N LEU A 308 -2.96 -1.92 26.95
CA LEU A 308 -4.00 -2.66 26.25
C LEU A 308 -3.44 -3.29 24.97
N LEU A 309 -3.67 -4.58 24.80
CA LEU A 309 -3.52 -5.25 23.50
C LEU A 309 -4.90 -5.35 22.85
N LEU A 310 -5.15 -4.53 21.84
CA LEU A 310 -6.39 -4.51 21.07
C LEU A 310 -6.34 -5.62 20.02
N ARG A 311 -7.26 -6.58 20.10
CA ARG A 311 -7.27 -7.78 19.26
C ARG A 311 -8.23 -7.64 18.09
N GLN A 312 -9.44 -7.17 18.35
CA GLN A 312 -10.49 -7.12 17.34
C GLN A 312 -11.35 -5.87 17.51
N LEU A 313 -11.66 -5.21 16.41
CA LEU A 313 -12.67 -4.17 16.29
C LEU A 313 -13.92 -4.78 15.66
N SER A 314 -15.09 -4.49 16.22
CA SER A 314 -16.37 -4.95 15.69
C SER A 314 -17.43 -3.85 15.76
N PHE A 315 -18.34 -3.85 14.80
CA PHE A 315 -19.47 -2.93 14.74
C PHE A 315 -20.54 -3.43 13.76
N THR A 316 -21.76 -2.88 13.87
CA THR A 316 -22.86 -3.12 12.94
C THR A 316 -22.85 -2.04 11.85
N LEU A 317 -22.93 -2.46 10.59
CA LEU A 317 -23.20 -1.60 9.42
C LEU A 317 -24.55 -1.96 8.82
N GLU A 318 -25.48 -1.00 8.76
CA GLU A 318 -26.73 -1.11 7.99
C GLU A 318 -26.63 -0.20 6.76
N GLY A 319 -26.77 -0.76 5.56
CA GLY A 319 -26.79 -0.01 4.30
C GLY A 319 -25.77 -0.49 3.28
N GLU A 320 -26.03 -0.15 2.01
CA GLU A 320 -25.23 -0.58 0.85
C GLU A 320 -24.17 0.46 0.51
N VAL A 321 -23.13 0.56 1.35
CA VAL A 321 -22.03 1.53 1.18
C VAL A 321 -20.69 0.81 1.07
N SER A 322 -19.84 1.28 0.16
CA SER A 322 -18.45 0.80 0.07
C SER A 322 -17.62 1.50 1.15
N TYR A 323 -16.63 0.82 1.73
CA TYR A 323 -15.92 1.39 2.87
C TYR A 323 -14.49 0.91 3.01
N ARG A 324 -13.71 1.72 3.74
CA ARG A 324 -12.44 1.34 4.37
C ARG A 324 -12.50 1.66 5.85
N VAL A 325 -11.97 0.78 6.68
CA VAL A 325 -11.77 1.00 8.12
C VAL A 325 -10.28 1.05 8.39
N ALA A 326 -9.84 2.05 9.13
CA ALA A 326 -8.44 2.20 9.52
C ALA A 326 -8.30 2.80 10.92
N CYS A 327 -7.14 2.64 11.53
CA CYS A 327 -6.80 3.29 12.79
C CYS A 327 -5.43 3.96 12.79
N ALA A 328 -5.23 4.95 13.66
CA ALA A 328 -3.95 5.65 13.84
C ALA A 328 -3.81 6.18 15.27
N TYR A 329 -2.58 6.35 15.74
CA TYR A 329 -2.30 6.92 17.08
C TYR A 329 -2.48 8.46 17.12
N GLY A 330 -2.35 9.13 15.96
CA GLY A 330 -2.39 10.59 15.84
C GLY A 330 -3.65 11.12 15.14
N LYS A 331 -4.04 12.36 15.48
CA LYS A 331 -5.21 13.06 14.89
C LYS A 331 -5.03 13.38 13.40
N ASP A 332 -3.78 13.63 13.00
CA ASP A 332 -3.35 13.75 11.60
C ASP A 332 -3.59 12.47 10.81
N PHE A 333 -3.81 11.35 11.51
CA PHE A 333 -4.17 10.05 10.97
C PHE A 333 -3.08 9.49 10.05
N TYR A 334 -1.81 9.74 10.42
CA TYR A 334 -0.65 9.24 9.73
C TYR A 334 0.49 8.93 10.71
N PRO A 335 1.23 7.81 10.55
CA PRO A 335 0.87 6.67 9.69
C PRO A 335 -0.41 6.01 10.21
N ARG A 336 -1.27 5.55 9.28
CA ARG A 336 -2.46 4.74 9.62
C ARG A 336 -2.22 3.27 9.33
N THR A 337 -3.00 2.43 9.99
CA THR A 337 -3.11 0.99 9.72
C THR A 337 -4.50 0.70 9.18
N ASP A 338 -4.58 0.18 7.95
CA ASP A 338 -5.84 -0.27 7.36
C ASP A 338 -6.24 -1.59 8.01
N LEU A 339 -7.49 -1.68 8.49
CA LEU A 339 -8.03 -2.85 9.20
C LEU A 339 -8.87 -3.73 8.26
N GLY A 340 -9.56 -3.13 7.30
CA GLY A 340 -10.36 -3.84 6.32
C GLY A 340 -11.12 -2.90 5.38
N GLU A 341 -11.65 -3.47 4.30
CA GLU A 341 -12.42 -2.72 3.29
C GLU A 341 -13.50 -3.61 2.64
N ALA A 342 -14.50 -2.94 2.07
CA ALA A 342 -15.40 -3.52 1.09
C ALA A 342 -15.49 -2.56 -0.10
N GLN A 343 -14.94 -2.99 -1.24
CA GLN A 343 -14.92 -2.20 -2.48
C GLN A 343 -16.30 -2.06 -3.14
N GLN A 344 -17.26 -2.89 -2.73
CA GLN A 344 -18.66 -2.81 -3.13
C GLN A 344 -19.52 -2.95 -1.88
N GLY A 345 -20.48 -2.05 -1.72
CA GLY A 345 -21.48 -2.12 -0.66
C GLY A 345 -22.29 -3.40 -0.76
N GLN A 346 -22.66 -3.96 0.38
CA GLN A 346 -23.59 -5.07 0.46
C GLN A 346 -24.89 -4.61 1.11
N PRO A 347 -26.07 -4.96 0.57
CA PRO A 347 -27.34 -4.55 1.15
C PRO A 347 -27.59 -5.26 2.49
N GLY A 348 -28.37 -4.62 3.36
CA GLY A 348 -28.81 -5.17 4.64
C GLY A 348 -27.92 -4.81 5.83
N VAL A 349 -28.10 -5.55 6.92
CA VAL A 349 -27.38 -5.37 8.18
C VAL A 349 -26.20 -6.35 8.25
N GLN A 350 -25.01 -5.82 8.46
CA GLN A 350 -23.74 -6.54 8.48
C GLN A 350 -23.12 -6.42 9.87
N GLN A 351 -22.71 -7.55 10.45
CA GLN A 351 -21.87 -7.59 11.64
C GLN A 351 -20.42 -7.72 11.20
N LEU A 352 -19.65 -6.65 11.35
CA LEU A 352 -18.28 -6.57 10.85
C LEU A 352 -17.29 -6.79 11.99
N SER A 353 -16.17 -7.45 11.70
CA SER A 353 -15.12 -7.74 12.68
C SER A 353 -13.76 -7.75 12.01
N PHE A 354 -12.82 -6.99 12.55
CA PHE A 354 -11.49 -6.76 11.97
C PHE A 354 -10.39 -7.01 13.01
N PRO A 355 -9.35 -7.79 12.70
CA PRO A 355 -8.19 -7.92 13.57
C PRO A 355 -7.42 -6.59 13.63
N MET A 356 -7.03 -6.15 14.84
CA MET A 356 -6.29 -4.89 15.03
C MET A 356 -4.79 -5.11 15.28
N ASN A 357 -4.42 -6.05 16.16
CA ASN A 357 -3.04 -6.23 16.63
C ASN A 357 -2.36 -4.91 17.03
N VAL A 358 -3.09 -4.02 17.71
CA VAL A 358 -2.61 -2.71 18.16
C VAL A 358 -2.30 -2.77 19.65
N SER A 359 -1.18 -2.18 20.08
CA SER A 359 -0.85 -2.06 21.50
C SER A 359 -0.91 -0.59 21.92
N LEU A 360 -1.66 -0.29 22.98
CA LEU A 360 -1.70 1.02 23.60
C LEU A 360 -1.02 1.00 24.96
N GLN A 361 -0.10 1.93 25.15
CA GLN A 361 0.55 2.20 26.42
C GLN A 361 -0.24 3.23 27.23
N PRO A 362 -0.04 3.31 28.55
CA PRO A 362 -0.65 4.36 29.37
C PRO A 362 -0.47 5.76 28.78
N GLY A 363 -1.56 6.52 28.70
CA GLY A 363 -1.62 7.85 28.10
C GLY A 363 -1.77 7.90 26.58
N GLN A 364 -1.66 6.76 25.88
CA GLN A 364 -1.91 6.68 24.44
C GLN A 364 -3.40 6.50 24.16
N GLN A 365 -3.84 7.10 23.06
CA GLN A 365 -5.19 7.00 22.52
C GLN A 365 -5.15 6.47 21.08
N LEU A 366 -6.30 6.05 20.56
CA LEU A 366 -6.40 5.53 19.20
C LEU A 366 -7.58 6.16 18.46
N TYR A 367 -7.31 6.66 17.27
CA TYR A 367 -8.30 7.16 16.32
C TYR A 367 -8.71 6.03 15.39
N ILE A 368 -10.01 5.83 15.20
CA ILE A 368 -10.58 4.83 14.30
C ILE A 368 -11.50 5.56 13.34
N ARG A 369 -11.29 5.35 12.03
CA ARG A 369 -12.10 5.99 10.97
C ARG A 369 -12.72 4.95 10.04
N PHE A 370 -13.96 5.22 9.68
CA PHE A 370 -14.71 4.56 8.61
C PHE A 370 -14.87 5.55 7.46
N PHE A 371 -14.34 5.20 6.27
CA PHE A 371 -14.36 6.03 5.07
C PHE A 371 -15.38 5.48 4.06
N PRO A 372 -16.56 6.10 3.91
CA PRO A 372 -17.57 5.64 2.96
C PRO A 372 -17.36 6.21 1.55
N TRP A 373 -17.71 5.42 0.54
CA TRP A 373 -17.92 5.90 -0.84
C TRP A 373 -19.02 5.12 -1.55
N SER A 374 -19.50 5.70 -2.66
CA SER A 374 -20.45 5.05 -3.55
C SER A 374 -19.74 4.62 -4.83
N THR A 375 -20.00 3.41 -5.32
CA THR A 375 -19.53 2.98 -6.64
C THR A 375 -20.48 3.41 -7.77
N GLN A 376 -21.59 4.05 -7.43
CA GLN A 376 -22.62 4.50 -8.35
C GLN A 376 -23.04 5.94 -8.05
N ASP A 377 -23.55 6.59 -9.09
CA ASP A 377 -24.18 7.90 -8.95
C ASP A 377 -25.56 7.73 -8.27
N SER A 378 -25.81 8.41 -7.14
CA SER A 378 -27.01 8.16 -6.33
C SER A 378 -27.38 9.30 -5.37
N ASP A 379 -28.67 9.63 -5.31
CA ASP A 379 -29.27 10.52 -4.31
C ASP A 379 -29.86 9.77 -3.10
N HIS A 380 -29.66 8.45 -3.04
CA HIS A 380 -30.39 7.56 -2.13
C HIS A 380 -29.49 6.69 -1.25
N LEU A 381 -28.20 6.97 -1.20
CA LEU A 381 -27.28 6.24 -0.34
C LEU A 381 -27.28 6.84 1.06
N SER A 382 -27.76 6.06 2.02
CA SER A 382 -27.65 6.30 3.45
C SER A 382 -27.22 5.02 4.16
N PHE A 383 -26.50 5.15 5.26
CA PHE A 383 -26.04 4.02 6.06
C PHE A 383 -26.03 4.35 7.56
N ARG A 384 -26.10 3.33 8.41
CA ARG A 384 -25.99 3.47 9.86
C ARG A 384 -24.85 2.63 10.40
N LEU A 385 -24.18 3.17 11.42
CA LEU A 385 -23.09 2.51 12.13
C LEU A 385 -23.47 2.47 13.61
N SER A 386 -23.46 1.28 14.22
CA SER A 386 -23.81 1.09 15.63
C SER A 386 -22.96 -0.01 16.28
N ASP A 387 -23.12 -0.18 17.59
CA ASP A 387 -22.58 -1.31 18.36
C ASP A 387 -21.06 -1.48 18.26
N TRP A 388 -20.34 -0.37 18.28
CA TRP A 388 -18.88 -0.36 18.20
C TRP A 388 -18.25 -0.91 19.47
N HIS A 389 -17.48 -1.99 19.35
CA HIS A 389 -16.70 -2.56 20.43
C HIS A 389 -15.29 -2.97 20.01
N ILE A 390 -14.36 -2.94 20.97
CA ILE A 390 -13.03 -3.50 20.82
C ILE A 390 -12.84 -4.60 21.86
N ASP A 391 -12.51 -5.80 21.39
CA ASP A 391 -12.04 -6.87 22.27
C ASP A 391 -10.54 -6.70 22.49
N ALA A 392 -10.17 -6.52 23.75
CA ALA A 392 -8.82 -6.22 24.19
C ALA A 392 -8.39 -7.14 25.33
N VAL A 393 -7.10 -7.06 25.66
CA VAL A 393 -6.52 -7.63 26.87
C VAL A 393 -5.87 -6.50 27.64
N SER A 394 -6.32 -6.26 28.87
CA SER A 394 -5.56 -5.42 29.81
C SER A 394 -4.43 -6.23 30.41
N ILE A 395 -3.25 -5.61 30.48
CA ILE A 395 -2.02 -6.21 30.96
C ILE A 395 -1.39 -5.29 32.00
N LYS A 396 -1.21 -5.85 33.21
CA LYS A 396 -0.55 -5.22 34.37
C LYS A 396 0.81 -5.82 34.67
#